data_AF-A0A6N9PRA2-F1
#
_entry.id   AF-A0A6N9PRA2-F1
#
_cell.length_a   1.000
_cell.length_b   1.000
_cell.length_c   1.000
_cell.angle_alpha   90.00
_cell.angle_beta   90.00
_cell.angle_gamma   90.00
#
_symmetry.space_group_name_H-M   'P 1'
#
loop_
_entity.id
_entity.type
_entity.pdbx_description
1 polymer ?
#
loop_
_entity_poly.entity_id
_entity_poly.type
_entity_poly.pdbx_seq_one_letter_code
_entity_poly.pdbx_strand_id
1 'polypeptide(L)'
;MEDTVAASLTVGCIKINAVLFQADCSLRLGYDVYVKDSPGSSEWICFDSPSTPASLKESDMLAVLDRIVSENGLSYTECCFEKLDGRQVKPYEKLLEDRK
;
A
#
# COMPACT_ATOMS: atom_id res chain seq x y z
N MET A 1 -19.35 -2.92 8.54
CA MET A 1 -19.09 -1.62 7.91
C MET A 1 -17.81 -1.79 7.13
N GLU A 2 -17.80 -1.40 5.86
CA GLU A 2 -16.58 -1.41 5.04
C GLU A 2 -15.71 -0.22 5.41
N ASP A 3 -14.39 -0.43 5.32
CA ASP A 3 -13.41 0.61 5.55
C ASP A 3 -13.61 1.74 4.54
N THR A 4 -13.73 2.98 5.03
CA THR A 4 -14.06 4.14 4.22
C THR A 4 -12.85 5.04 4.07
N VAL A 5 -12.41 5.29 2.84
CA VAL A 5 -11.34 6.27 2.58
C VAL A 5 -11.91 7.68 2.84
N ALA A 6 -11.41 8.33 3.88
CA ALA A 6 -11.80 9.69 4.26
C ALA A 6 -11.03 10.76 3.47
N ALA A 7 -9.77 10.49 3.15
CA ALA A 7 -8.93 11.35 2.33
C ALA A 7 -7.87 10.51 1.60
N SER A 8 -7.40 11.01 0.46
CA SER A 8 -6.27 10.39 -0.25
C SER A 8 -5.38 11.47 -0.84
N LEU A 9 -4.08 11.33 -0.65
CA LEU A 9 -3.06 12.19 -1.25
C LEU A 9 -2.16 11.36 -2.14
N THR A 10 -1.93 11.82 -3.37
CA THR A 10 -1.09 11.14 -4.37
C THR A 10 0.04 12.07 -4.80
N VAL A 11 1.27 11.59 -4.72
CA VAL A 11 2.48 12.32 -5.09
C VAL A 11 3.33 11.42 -6.01
N GLY A 12 3.23 11.66 -7.32
CA GLY A 12 3.92 10.87 -8.33
C GLY A 12 3.55 9.39 -8.29
N CYS A 13 4.50 8.54 -7.90
CA CYS A 13 4.32 7.08 -7.82
C CYS A 13 3.91 6.58 -6.42
N ILE A 14 3.65 7.48 -5.48
CA ILE A 14 3.29 7.13 -4.10
C ILE A 14 1.95 7.77 -3.75
N LYS A 15 1.15 7.05 -2.97
CA LYS A 15 -0.17 7.48 -2.51
C LYS A 15 -0.35 7.12 -1.04
N ILE A 16 -1.03 7.97 -0.29
CA ILE A 16 -1.46 7.68 1.09
C ILE A 16 -2.96 7.88 1.20
N ASN A 17 -3.64 6.91 1.78
CA ASN A 17 -5.07 6.97 2.08
C ASN A 17 -5.24 7.10 3.59
N ALA A 18 -6.05 8.05 4.02
CA ALA A 18 -6.61 8.09 5.36
C ALA A 18 -7.90 7.27 5.37
N VAL A 19 -7.89 6.14 6.07
CA VAL A 19 -8.98 5.17 6.08
C VAL A 19 -9.65 5.16 7.45
N LEU A 20 -10.97 5.31 7.44
CA LEU A 20 -11.83 5.17 8.61
C LEU A 20 -12.31 3.73 8.70
N PHE A 21 -11.96 3.07 9.80
CA PHE A 21 -12.37 1.71 10.08
C PHE A 21 -12.97 1.62 11.49
N GLN A 22 -13.86 0.66 11.70
CA GLN A 22 -14.46 0.42 13.00
C GLN A 22 -13.65 -0.63 13.77
N ALA A 23 -13.09 -0.24 14.90
CA ALA A 23 -12.36 -1.14 15.81
C ALA A 23 -12.89 -0.98 17.23
N ASP A 24 -13.22 -2.09 17.90
CA ASP A 24 -13.70 -2.10 19.29
C ASP A 24 -14.89 -1.15 19.53
N CYS A 25 -15.88 -1.18 18.63
CA CYS A 25 -17.06 -0.30 18.64
C CYS A 25 -16.75 1.21 18.53
N SER A 26 -15.51 1.59 18.21
CA SER A 26 -15.07 2.98 18.01
C SER A 26 -14.55 3.20 16.59
N LEU A 27 -14.81 4.39 16.04
CA LEU A 27 -14.29 4.76 14.73
C LEU A 27 -12.81 5.16 14.89
N ARG A 28 -11.91 4.50 14.16
CA ARG A 28 -10.48 4.82 14.12
C ARG A 28 -10.09 5.29 12.73
N LEU A 29 -9.09 6.16 12.69
CA LEU A 29 -8.47 6.64 11.47
C LEU A 29 -7.06 6.06 11.40
N GLY A 30 -6.75 5.41 10.28
CA GLY A 30 -5.42 4.88 9.96
C GLY A 30 -4.93 5.42 8.63
N TYR A 31 -3.65 5.21 8.36
CA TYR A 31 -3.08 5.47 7.06
C TYR A 31 -2.68 4.17 6.37
N ASP A 32 -2.97 4.08 5.09
CA ASP A 32 -2.43 3.07 4.21
C ASP A 32 -1.62 3.74 3.11
N VAL A 33 -0.38 3.30 2.93
CA VAL A 33 0.56 3.84 1.96
C VAL A 33 0.70 2.86 0.82
N TYR A 34 0.56 3.38 -0.39
CA TYR A 34 0.58 2.64 -1.63
C TYR A 34 1.67 3.17 -2.53
N VAL A 35 2.30 2.27 -3.27
CA VAL A 35 3.31 2.59 -4.28
C VAL A 35 2.90 2.02 -5.62
N LYS A 36 3.38 2.65 -6.68
CA LYS A 36 3.34 2.08 -8.03
C LYS A 36 4.62 1.36 -8.34
N ASP A 37 4.43 0.23 -9.00
CA ASP A 37 5.46 -0.54 -9.68
C ASP A 37 6.09 0.21 -10.86
N SER A 38 5.27 0.95 -11.61
CA SER A 38 5.71 1.80 -12.71
C SER A 38 4.80 3.02 -12.84
N PRO A 39 5.32 4.17 -13.33
CA PRO A 39 4.54 5.40 -13.46
C PRO A 39 3.30 5.24 -14.35
N GLY A 40 3.32 4.29 -15.30
CA GLY A 40 2.21 3.96 -16.19
C GLY A 40 1.25 2.87 -15.66
N SER A 41 1.54 2.23 -14.52
CA SER A 41 0.67 1.19 -13.99
C SER A 41 -0.65 1.80 -13.47
N SER A 42 -1.75 1.11 -13.74
CA SER A 42 -3.08 1.46 -13.22
C SER A 42 -3.31 0.93 -11.80
N GLU A 43 -2.49 -0.02 -11.36
CA GLU A 43 -2.62 -0.67 -10.06
C GLU A 43 -1.72 -0.03 -9.00
N TRP A 44 -2.20 -0.06 -7.76
CA TRP A 44 -1.52 0.44 -6.57
C TRP A 44 -1.22 -0.73 -5.64
N ILE A 45 0.01 -0.83 -5.17
CA ILE A 45 0.47 -1.90 -4.28
C ILE A 45 0.54 -1.33 -2.88
N CYS A 46 -0.12 -1.98 -1.91
CA CYS A 46 0.00 -1.61 -0.50
C CYS A 46 1.43 -1.85 -0.05
N PHE A 47 2.12 -0.80 0.36
CA PHE A 47 3.51 -0.81 0.79
C PHE A 47 3.61 -0.93 2.31
N ASP A 48 2.89 -0.07 3.03
CA ASP A 48 2.93 -0.02 4.49
C ASP A 48 1.64 0.56 5.08
N SER A 49 1.38 0.25 6.34
CA SER A 49 0.24 0.77 7.13
C SER A 49 0.79 1.38 8.42
N PRO A 50 1.29 2.63 8.38
CA PRO A 50 1.99 3.20 9.51
C PRO A 50 1.06 3.38 10.72
N SER A 51 1.51 2.94 11.90
CA SER A 51 0.81 3.13 13.18
C SER A 51 0.77 4.59 13.67
N THR A 52 1.16 5.54 12.84
CA THR A 52 1.16 6.97 13.15
C THR A 52 -0.29 7.45 13.25
N PRO A 53 -0.65 8.31 14.23
CA PRO A 53 -1.99 8.86 14.30
C PRO A 53 -2.36 9.56 12.99
N ALA A 54 -3.42 9.08 12.35
CA ALA A 54 -3.83 9.62 11.08
C ALA A 54 -4.50 10.99 11.24
N SER A 55 -4.26 11.87 10.28
CA SER A 55 -4.78 13.22 10.16
C SER A 55 -5.39 13.39 8.77
N LEU A 56 -6.40 14.23 8.65
CA LEU A 56 -7.00 14.56 7.35
C LEU A 56 -6.33 15.78 6.71
N LYS A 57 -5.33 16.38 7.36
CA LYS A 57 -4.61 17.52 6.81
C LYS A 57 -3.59 17.04 5.80
N GLU A 58 -3.63 17.63 4.61
CA GLU A 58 -2.67 17.36 3.53
C GLU A 58 -1.21 17.48 3.99
N SER A 59 -0.88 18.49 4.80
CA SER A 59 0.47 18.70 5.30
C SER A 59 0.95 17.56 6.21
N ASP A 60 0.08 17.02 7.06
CA ASP A 60 0.41 15.88 7.92
C ASP A 60 0.55 14.60 7.10
N MET A 61 -0.34 14.40 6.12
CA MET A 61 -0.27 13.27 5.20
C MET A 61 1.03 13.29 4.39
N LEU A 62 1.44 14.47 3.91
CA LEU A 62 2.70 14.65 3.19
C LEU A 62 3.91 14.42 4.09
N ALA A 63 3.88 14.87 5.34
CA ALA A 63 4.97 14.63 6.29
C ALA A 63 5.17 13.13 6.58
N VAL A 64 4.07 12.37 6.66
CA VAL A 64 4.13 10.91 6.81
C VAL A 64 4.71 10.25 5.55
N LEU A 65 4.30 10.70 4.36
CA LEU A 65 4.90 10.23 3.11
C LEU A 65 6.40 10.53 3.08
N ASP A 66 6.82 11.75 3.38
CA ASP A 66 8.22 12.18 3.34
C ASP A 66 9.11 11.36 4.29
N ARG A 67 8.55 11.08 5.46
CA ARG A 67 9.16 10.17 6.43
C ARG A 67 9.32 8.76 5.86
N ILE A 68 8.28 8.15 5.29
CA ILE A 68 8.33 6.79 4.75
C ILE A 68 9.31 6.71 3.57
N VAL A 69 9.28 7.74 2.71
CA VAL A 69 10.19 7.86 1.56
C VAL A 69 11.63 7.92 2.04
N SER A 70 11.91 8.73 3.04
CA SER A 70 13.25 8.86 3.61
C SER A 70 13.71 7.60 4.37
N GLU A 71 12.83 6.97 5.16
CA GLU A 71 13.15 5.78 5.95
C GLU A 71 13.37 4.54 5.08
N ASN A 72 12.65 4.42 3.94
CA ASN A 72 12.70 3.26 3.06
C ASN A 72 13.49 3.49 1.76
N GLY A 73 14.06 4.69 1.57
CA GLY A 73 14.80 5.05 0.37
C GLY A 73 13.95 5.04 -0.91
N LEU A 74 12.66 5.39 -0.79
CA LEU A 74 11.76 5.46 -1.94
C LEU A 74 11.99 6.75 -2.73
N SER A 75 11.38 6.84 -3.91
CA SER A 75 11.34 8.07 -4.70
C SER A 75 9.93 8.34 -5.18
N TYR A 76 9.53 9.61 -5.14
CA TYR A 76 8.23 10.05 -5.67
C TYR A 76 8.18 10.00 -7.19
N THR A 77 9.32 10.15 -7.85
CA THR A 77 9.43 10.28 -9.31
C THR A 77 10.01 9.04 -9.98
N GLU A 78 10.73 8.21 -9.23
CA GLU A 78 11.41 7.01 -9.74
C GLU A 78 10.87 5.76 -9.06
N CYS A 79 10.35 4.81 -9.85
CA CYS A 79 9.98 3.49 -9.35
C CYS A 79 11.23 2.61 -9.30
N CYS A 80 11.83 2.46 -8.10
CA CYS A 80 12.96 1.55 -7.88
C CYS A 80 12.53 0.10 -7.63
N PHE A 81 11.24 -0.21 -7.76
CA PHE A 81 10.71 -1.55 -7.54
C PHE A 81 10.88 -2.40 -8.80
N GLU A 82 11.39 -3.61 -8.61
CA GLU A 82 11.40 -4.62 -9.67
C GLU A 82 9.94 -4.94 -10.02
N LYS A 83 9.64 -4.94 -11.32
CA LYS A 83 8.30 -5.19 -11.82
C LYS A 83 7.77 -6.50 -11.26
N LEU A 84 6.71 -6.47 -10.46
CA LEU A 84 6.04 -7.69 -9.97
C LEU A 84 5.27 -8.32 -11.14
N ASP A 85 5.99 -9.04 -12.01
CA ASP A 85 5.38 -9.89 -13.03
C ASP A 85 4.79 -11.10 -12.30
N GLY A 86 3.46 -11.10 -12.15
CA GLY A 86 2.71 -12.08 -11.37
C GLY A 86 3.20 -13.49 -11.64
N ARG A 87 3.85 -14.11 -10.65
CA ARG A 87 4.32 -15.49 -10.78
C ARG A 87 3.09 -16.37 -10.99
N GLN A 88 2.90 -16.89 -12.20
CA GLN A 88 1.89 -17.90 -12.48
C GLN A 88 2.20 -19.14 -11.65
N VAL A 89 1.54 -19.28 -10.49
CA VAL A 89 1.63 -20.48 -9.67
C VAL A 89 0.90 -21.58 -10.44
N LYS A 90 1.65 -22.52 -11.01
CA LYS A 90 1.05 -23.72 -11.62
C LYS A 90 0.29 -24.48 -10.52
N PRO A 91 -0.98 -24.87 -10.73
CA PRO A 91 -1.74 -25.65 -9.75
C PRO A 91 -1.03 -26.98 -9.49
N TYR A 92 -0.97 -27.36 -8.21
CA TYR A 92 -0.29 -28.57 -7.74
C TYR A 92 -1.19 -29.80 -7.95
N GLU A 93 -1.35 -30.23 -9.19
CA GLU A 93 -1.92 -31.54 -9.53
C GLU A 93 -0.86 -32.39 -10.23
N LYS A 94 -0.13 -33.20 -9.46
CA LYS A 94 0.50 -34.50 -9.81
C LYS A 94 1.72 -34.83 -8.94
N LEU A 95 1.52 -35.11 -7.66
CA LEU A 95 2.59 -35.74 -6.84
C LEU A 95 2.11 -36.89 -5.95
N LEU A 96 1.06 -37.62 -6.36
CA LEU A 96 0.66 -38.88 -5.71
C LEU A 96 0.22 -39.95 -6.73
N GLU A 97 1.01 -40.16 -7.79
CA GLU A 97 0.97 -41.40 -8.58
C GLU A 97 2.41 -41.88 -8.83
N ASP A 98 3.23 -42.01 -7.79
CA ASP A 98 4.50 -42.75 -7.90
C ASP A 98 5.00 -43.22 -6.52
N ARG A 99 4.20 -44.05 -5.87
CA ARG A 99 4.67 -45.01 -4.84
C ARG A 99 3.90 -46.31 -5.02
N LYS A 100 4.19 -47.02 -6.12
CA LYS A 100 3.93 -48.44 -6.25
C LYS A 100 5.21 -49.22 -5.97
#